data_AF-A0A8S4NDC2-F1
#
_entry.id   AF-A0A8S4NDC2-F1
#
_cell.length_a   1.000
_cell.length_b   1.000
_cell.length_c   1.000
_cell.angle_alpha   90.00
_cell.angle_beta   90.00
_cell.angle_gamma   90.00
#
_symmetry.space_group_name_H-M   'P 1'
#
loop_
_entity.id
_entity.type
_entity.pdbx_description
1 polymer ?
#
loop_
_entity_poly.entity_id
_entity_poly.type
_entity_poly.pdbx_seq_one_letter_code
_entity_poly.pdbx_strand_id
1 'polypeptide(L)'
;MRKRSSALAIGEECHSKKLRQSNLFEQNKCLFCEKDLKYLKGNTKESLTKCQTDNASTSIINAVKAQEDWTLHAKIGGRCLISAEAWYHNTCRRNYLCKKVRTINEEEKVLITSFDIICKHIDEHVLQTDGVETLEHVHELYQAQMKENNLSDYNPKYKQLFLKNKLSVRYKDDLCCNLLLIAFHLSIIKLYFRKI
;
A
#
# COMPACT_ATOMS: atom_id res chain seq x y z
N MET A 1 -18.86 70.65 0.17
CA MET A 1 -20.00 69.76 -0.14
C MET A 1 -19.45 68.47 -0.74
N ARG A 2 -19.53 67.34 -0.02
CA ARG A 2 -18.95 66.05 -0.43
C ARG A 2 -20.05 65.12 -0.95
N LYS A 3 -19.89 64.63 -2.17
CA LYS A 3 -20.78 63.69 -2.86
C LYS A 3 -20.80 62.34 -2.12
N ARG A 4 -21.98 61.83 -1.78
CA ARG A 4 -22.21 60.43 -1.37
C ARG A 4 -23.01 59.75 -2.47
N SER A 5 -22.37 58.79 -3.13
CA SER A 5 -23.01 57.87 -4.07
C SER A 5 -23.61 56.72 -3.28
N SER A 6 -24.93 56.54 -3.36
CA SER A 6 -25.66 55.41 -2.79
C SER A 6 -25.74 54.27 -3.80
N ALA A 7 -25.09 53.14 -3.49
CA ALA A 7 -25.19 51.91 -4.27
C ALA A 7 -26.49 51.16 -3.90
N LEU A 8 -27.20 50.69 -4.93
CA LEU A 8 -28.38 49.84 -4.84
C LEU A 8 -28.03 48.50 -4.17
N ALA A 9 -28.81 48.10 -3.18
CA ALA A 9 -28.85 46.73 -2.69
C ALA A 9 -29.81 45.91 -3.57
N ILE A 10 -29.25 44.99 -4.36
CA ILE A 10 -30.01 43.92 -5.00
C ILE A 10 -30.04 42.76 -3.99
N GLY A 11 -31.22 42.51 -3.43
CA GLY A 11 -31.47 41.34 -2.61
C GLY A 11 -31.54 40.10 -3.48
N GLU A 12 -30.47 39.32 -3.52
CA GLU A 12 -30.51 37.95 -4.01
C GLU A 12 -30.92 37.04 -2.84
N GLU A 13 -32.18 36.64 -2.83
CA GLU A 13 -32.67 35.53 -2.01
C GLU A 13 -31.99 34.24 -2.47
N CYS A 14 -30.89 33.89 -1.81
CA CYS A 14 -30.21 32.63 -2.02
C CYS A 14 -31.08 31.50 -1.45
N HIS A 15 -31.89 30.90 -2.32
CA HIS A 15 -32.49 29.58 -2.12
C HIS A 15 -31.38 28.52 -2.00
N SER A 16 -30.76 28.47 -0.83
CA SER A 16 -29.84 27.40 -0.43
C SER A 16 -30.65 26.12 -0.25
N LYS A 17 -30.80 25.37 -1.34
CA LYS A 17 -31.16 23.94 -1.29
C LYS A 17 -30.18 23.28 -0.32
N LYS A 18 -30.70 22.86 0.83
CA LYS A 18 -30.00 22.13 1.88
C LYS A 18 -29.52 20.79 1.30
N LEU A 19 -28.37 20.80 0.62
CA LEU A 19 -27.62 19.59 0.27
C LEU A 19 -27.39 18.87 1.60
N ARG A 20 -28.10 17.76 1.80
CA ARG A 20 -27.86 16.86 2.93
C ARG A 20 -26.37 16.55 2.90
N GLN A 21 -25.62 17.07 3.89
CA GLN A 21 -24.25 16.63 4.12
C GLN A 21 -24.33 15.13 4.37
N SER A 22 -23.99 14.34 3.36
CA SER A 22 -23.66 12.94 3.55
C SER A 22 -22.45 12.93 4.47
N ASN A 23 -22.64 12.53 5.72
CA ASN A 23 -21.54 12.35 6.65
C ASN A 23 -20.51 11.45 5.95
N LEU A 24 -19.30 11.98 5.74
CA LEU A 24 -18.27 11.33 4.93
C LEU A 24 -17.83 10.01 5.55
N PHE A 25 -17.87 9.95 6.88
CA PHE A 25 -17.68 8.75 7.64
C PHE A 25 -19.02 8.24 8.15
N GLU A 26 -19.19 6.93 8.08
CA GLU A 26 -20.32 6.28 8.73
C GLU A 26 -20.28 6.56 10.22
N GLN A 27 -21.36 7.19 10.71
CA GLN A 27 -21.55 7.39 12.13
C GLN A 27 -21.59 6.00 12.80
N ASN A 28 -20.94 5.87 13.95
CA ASN A 28 -20.83 4.62 14.72
C ASN A 28 -19.93 3.54 14.12
N LYS A 29 -18.99 3.87 13.23
CA LYS A 29 -17.93 2.95 12.83
C LYS A 29 -16.53 3.50 13.09
N CYS A 30 -15.64 2.63 13.53
CA CYS A 30 -14.23 2.96 13.68
C CYS A 30 -13.57 3.19 12.33
N LEU A 31 -12.88 4.32 12.19
CA LEU A 31 -12.12 4.71 10.99
C LEU A 31 -11.11 3.64 10.52
N PHE A 32 -10.51 2.89 11.46
CA PHE A 32 -9.43 1.95 11.16
C PHE A 32 -9.89 0.49 10.97
N CYS A 33 -10.95 0.07 11.66
CA CYS A 33 -11.37 -1.33 11.67
C CYS A 33 -12.82 -1.54 11.25
N GLU A 34 -13.54 -0.45 10.94
CA GLU A 34 -14.91 -0.43 10.41
C GLU A 34 -15.96 -1.13 11.29
N LYS A 35 -15.62 -1.36 12.56
CA LYS A 35 -16.50 -1.93 13.59
C LYS A 35 -17.03 -0.84 14.51
N ASP A 36 -18.24 -1.05 14.99
CA ASP A 36 -18.92 -0.27 16.02
C ASP A 36 -18.43 -0.60 17.44
N LEU A 37 -18.03 -1.86 17.66
CA LEU A 37 -17.54 -2.37 18.94
C LEU A 37 -16.25 -3.16 18.77
N LYS A 38 -15.37 -3.05 19.76
CA LYS A 38 -14.14 -3.85 19.86
C LYS A 38 -14.03 -4.47 21.24
N TYR A 39 -13.70 -5.76 21.29
CA TYR A 39 -13.40 -6.47 22.53
C TYR A 39 -11.89 -6.49 22.75
N LEU A 40 -11.46 -6.08 23.93
CA LEU A 40 -10.07 -6.18 24.39
C LEU A 40 -9.85 -7.50 25.13
N LYS A 41 -8.59 -7.82 25.40
CA LYS A 41 -8.22 -8.99 26.22
C LYS A 41 -8.91 -8.88 27.59
N GLY A 42 -9.62 -9.94 27.98
CA GLY A 42 -10.42 -9.95 29.22
C GLY A 42 -11.88 -9.54 29.03
N ASN A 43 -12.43 -9.63 27.82
CA ASN A 43 -13.84 -9.33 27.49
C ASN A 43 -14.29 -7.88 27.77
N THR A 44 -13.35 -6.96 28.00
CA THR A 44 -13.66 -5.54 28.14
C THR A 44 -14.06 -4.95 26.80
N LYS A 45 -15.24 -4.33 26.74
CA LYS A 45 -15.72 -3.60 25.56
C LYS A 45 -15.03 -2.24 25.48
N GLU A 46 -14.48 -1.91 24.33
CA GLU A 46 -13.99 -0.58 24.00
C GLU A 46 -15.03 0.14 23.16
N SER A 47 -15.47 1.31 23.62
CA SER A 47 -16.39 2.18 22.88
C SER A 47 -15.66 3.05 21.86
N LEU A 48 -16.39 3.48 20.84
CA LEU A 48 -15.88 4.49 19.90
C LEU A 48 -15.66 5.83 20.60
N THR A 49 -14.61 6.52 20.17
CA THR A 49 -14.27 7.87 20.59
C THR A 49 -14.33 8.79 19.36
N LYS A 50 -15.04 9.91 19.47
CA LYS A 50 -15.10 10.93 18.41
C LYS A 50 -13.79 11.72 18.37
N CYS A 51 -13.30 12.04 17.17
CA CYS A 51 -12.18 12.95 17.00
C CYS A 51 -12.60 14.38 17.40
N GLN A 52 -12.04 14.90 18.50
CA GLN A 52 -12.39 16.22 19.03
C GLN A 52 -11.23 17.23 18.96
N THR A 53 -9.98 16.76 18.81
CA THR A 53 -8.79 17.60 18.89
C THR A 53 -8.05 17.64 17.57
N ASP A 54 -7.54 18.83 17.21
CA ASP A 54 -6.77 19.01 15.98
C ASP A 54 -5.47 18.20 16.02
N ASN A 55 -4.84 18.11 17.19
CA ASN A 55 -3.68 17.24 17.40
C ASN A 55 -3.98 15.77 17.04
N ALA A 56 -5.15 15.23 17.40
CA ALA A 56 -5.52 13.88 17.05
C ALA A 56 -5.76 13.73 15.54
N SER A 57 -6.44 14.69 14.92
CA SER A 57 -6.68 14.75 13.47
C SER A 57 -5.36 14.76 12.70
N THR A 58 -4.49 15.73 12.99
CA THR A 58 -3.20 15.94 12.34
C THR A 58 -2.26 14.76 12.55
N SER A 59 -2.23 14.15 13.75
CA SER A 59 -1.42 12.95 14.00
C SER A 59 -1.84 11.77 13.11
N ILE A 60 -3.15 11.54 12.94
CA ILE A 60 -3.66 10.46 12.09
C ILE A 60 -3.33 10.74 10.63
N ILE A 61 -3.57 11.96 10.15
CA ILE A 61 -3.27 12.36 8.76
C ILE A 61 -1.78 12.18 8.45
N ASN A 62 -0.90 12.62 9.36
CA ASN A 62 0.54 12.47 9.19
C ASN A 62 0.97 11.00 9.20
N ALA A 63 0.39 10.18 10.07
CA ALA A 63 0.67 8.74 10.10
C ALA A 63 0.20 8.03 8.81
N VAL A 64 -0.97 8.39 8.28
CA VAL A 64 -1.49 7.86 7.01
C VAL A 64 -0.54 8.16 5.87
N LYS A 65 -0.04 9.41 5.80
CA LYS A 65 0.96 9.82 4.79
C LYS A 65 2.28 9.07 4.96
N ALA A 66 2.78 8.96 6.20
CA ALA A 66 4.05 8.30 6.48
C ALA A 66 4.01 6.79 6.22
N GLN A 67 2.85 6.15 6.40
CA GLN A 67 2.65 4.72 6.15
C GLN A 67 2.25 4.40 4.71
N GLU A 68 2.07 5.40 3.85
CA GLU A 68 1.57 5.25 2.46
C GLU A 68 0.28 4.41 2.38
N ASP A 69 -0.60 4.56 3.38
CA ASP A 69 -1.88 3.86 3.43
C ASP A 69 -2.88 4.53 2.49
N TRP A 70 -2.80 4.19 1.19
CA TRP A 70 -3.61 4.79 0.13
C TRP A 70 -5.11 4.61 0.36
N THR A 71 -5.52 3.49 0.96
CA THR A 71 -6.92 3.22 1.27
C THR A 71 -7.45 4.21 2.29
N LEU A 72 -6.74 4.37 3.41
CA LEU A 72 -7.15 5.32 4.44
C LEU A 72 -6.95 6.77 3.98
N HIS A 73 -5.92 7.04 3.18
CA HIS A 73 -5.66 8.34 2.58
C HIS A 73 -6.82 8.78 1.67
N ALA A 74 -7.29 7.91 0.78
CA ALA A 74 -8.44 8.16 -0.09
C ALA A 74 -9.71 8.38 0.74
N LYS A 75 -9.91 7.60 1.81
CA LYS A 75 -11.07 7.74 2.71
C LYS A 75 -11.11 9.09 3.42
N ILE A 76 -9.95 9.60 3.83
CA ILE A 76 -9.83 10.91 4.50
C ILE A 76 -9.96 12.05 3.48
N GLY A 77 -9.41 11.88 2.27
CA GLY A 77 -9.53 12.85 1.18
C GLY A 77 -9.00 14.24 1.52
N GLY A 78 -7.96 14.32 2.36
CA GLY A 78 -7.33 15.59 2.79
C GLY A 78 -8.18 16.45 3.73
N ARG A 79 -9.28 15.94 4.28
CA ARG A 79 -10.19 16.70 5.16
C ARG A 79 -9.80 16.60 6.63
N CYS A 80 -10.23 17.57 7.42
CA CYS A 80 -10.11 17.54 8.87
C CYS A 80 -11.03 16.46 9.46
N LEU A 81 -10.47 15.57 10.29
CA LEU A 81 -11.22 14.47 10.91
C LEU A 81 -12.27 14.94 11.93
N ILE A 82 -12.08 16.13 12.51
CA ILE A 82 -13.05 16.75 13.42
C ILE A 82 -14.29 17.17 12.63
N SER A 83 -14.11 17.92 11.54
CA SER A 83 -15.20 18.40 10.69
C SER A 83 -15.96 17.25 10.00
N ALA A 84 -15.26 16.15 9.72
CA ALA A 84 -15.86 14.94 9.16
C ALA A 84 -16.50 14.03 10.23
N GLU A 85 -16.46 14.43 11.51
CA GLU A 85 -17.01 13.68 12.63
C GLU A 85 -16.48 12.24 12.74
N ALA A 86 -15.19 12.03 12.49
CA ALA A 86 -14.60 10.70 12.49
C ALA A 86 -14.64 10.05 13.89
N TRP A 87 -14.93 8.75 13.92
CA TRP A 87 -14.93 7.93 15.13
C TRP A 87 -13.83 6.87 15.07
N TYR A 88 -13.22 6.52 16.19
CA TYR A 88 -12.26 5.42 16.27
C TYR A 88 -12.22 4.79 17.66
N HIS A 89 -11.78 3.53 17.73
CA HIS A 89 -11.33 2.93 18.97
C HIS A 89 -9.95 3.50 19.35
N ASN A 90 -9.72 3.84 20.62
CA ASN A 90 -8.45 4.38 21.09
C ASN A 90 -7.29 3.40 20.89
N THR A 91 -7.53 2.10 21.07
CA THR A 91 -6.53 1.08 20.78
C THR A 91 -6.23 0.97 19.30
N CYS A 92 -7.23 1.11 18.41
CA CYS A 92 -6.99 1.14 16.96
C CYS A 92 -6.16 2.35 16.57
N ARG A 93 -6.50 3.55 17.07
CA ARG A 93 -5.70 4.77 16.86
C ARG A 93 -4.27 4.56 17.35
N ARG A 94 -4.08 4.08 18.57
CA ARG A 94 -2.74 3.84 19.15
C ARG A 94 -1.96 2.84 18.31
N ASN A 95 -2.55 1.71 17.97
CA ASN A 95 -1.90 0.68 17.16
C ASN A 95 -1.53 1.21 15.77
N TYR A 96 -2.39 2.03 15.17
CA TYR A 96 -2.12 2.65 13.89
C TYR A 96 -0.96 3.64 13.98
N LEU A 97 -0.98 4.55 14.95
CA LEU A 97 0.10 5.54 15.15
C LEU A 97 1.42 4.91 15.57
N CYS A 98 1.37 3.82 16.35
CA CYS A 98 2.56 3.07 16.79
C CYS A 98 3.02 2.02 15.77
N LYS A 99 2.29 1.81 14.68
CA LYS A 99 2.75 0.95 13.59
C LYS A 99 3.98 1.63 13.01
N LYS A 100 5.15 1.05 13.32
CA LYS A 100 6.41 1.51 12.74
C LYS A 100 6.22 1.41 11.23
N VAL A 101 6.32 2.56 10.54
CA VAL A 101 6.61 2.56 9.11
C VAL A 101 7.85 1.71 9.00
N ARG A 102 7.76 0.56 8.33
CA ARG A 102 8.94 -0.24 8.06
C ARG A 102 9.78 0.63 7.14
N THR A 103 10.75 1.34 7.70
CA THR A 103 11.80 1.97 6.91
C THR A 103 12.50 0.84 6.20
N ILE A 104 12.14 0.67 4.92
CA ILE A 104 12.86 -0.20 4.02
C ILE A 104 14.29 0.34 4.02
N ASN A 105 15.23 -0.43 4.59
CA ASN A 105 16.63 -0.03 4.57
C ASN A 105 17.10 0.04 3.10
N GLU A 106 18.19 0.77 2.84
CA GLU A 106 18.71 0.89 1.47
C GLU A 106 18.99 -0.48 0.83
N GLU A 107 19.39 -1.47 1.64
CA GLU A 107 19.57 -2.85 1.18
C GLU A 107 18.27 -3.50 0.69
N GLU A 108 17.16 -3.35 1.41
CA GLU A 108 15.85 -3.90 1.04
C GLU A 108 15.26 -3.16 -0.17
N LYS A 109 15.55 -1.86 -0.33
CA LYS A 109 15.20 -1.13 -1.56
C LYS A 109 15.92 -1.71 -2.76
N VAL A 110 17.24 -1.91 -2.67
CA VAL A 110 18.03 -2.51 -3.76
C VAL A 110 17.55 -3.92 -4.08
N LEU A 111 17.19 -4.73 -3.08
CA LEU A 111 16.62 -6.07 -3.29
C LEU A 111 15.29 -6.03 -4.05
N ILE A 112 14.43 -5.05 -3.74
CA ILE A 112 13.15 -4.86 -4.43
C ILE A 112 13.41 -4.42 -5.87
N THR A 113 14.19 -3.36 -6.08
CA THR A 113 14.51 -2.82 -7.41
C THR A 113 15.18 -3.87 -8.30
N SER A 114 16.16 -4.62 -7.76
CA SER A 114 16.83 -5.69 -8.52
C SER A 114 15.86 -6.80 -8.89
N PHE A 115 14.92 -7.14 -8.00
CA PHE A 115 13.89 -8.14 -8.31
C PHE A 115 12.91 -7.66 -9.38
N ASP A 116 12.53 -6.39 -9.36
CA ASP A 116 11.64 -5.79 -10.35
C ASP A 116 12.29 -5.77 -11.74
N ILE A 117 13.59 -5.48 -11.83
CA ILE A 117 14.37 -5.57 -13.07
C ILE A 117 14.35 -7.00 -13.63
N ILE A 118 14.51 -8.01 -12.76
CA ILE A 118 14.43 -9.41 -13.17
C ILE A 118 13.04 -9.80 -13.65
N CYS A 119 11.98 -9.35 -12.97
CA CYS A 119 10.63 -9.59 -13.45
C CYS A 119 10.41 -8.99 -14.84
N LYS A 120 10.88 -7.75 -15.05
CA LYS A 120 10.80 -7.09 -16.35
C LYS A 120 11.55 -7.89 -17.44
N HIS A 121 12.74 -8.38 -17.13
CA HIS A 121 13.52 -9.23 -18.04
C HIS A 121 12.74 -10.49 -18.42
N ILE A 122 12.15 -11.19 -17.44
CA ILE A 122 11.33 -12.39 -17.70
C ILE A 122 10.11 -12.03 -18.55
N ASP A 123 9.45 -10.92 -18.26
CA ASP A 123 8.28 -10.47 -19.00
C ASP A 123 8.64 -10.17 -20.48
N GLU A 124 9.79 -9.56 -20.74
CA GLU A 124 10.24 -9.18 -22.09
C GLU A 124 10.86 -10.36 -22.87
N HIS A 125 11.65 -11.21 -22.22
CA HIS A 125 12.46 -12.24 -22.89
C HIS A 125 11.92 -13.66 -22.78
N VAL A 126 10.94 -13.90 -21.91
CA VAL A 126 10.36 -15.23 -21.71
C VAL A 126 8.88 -15.22 -22.07
N LEU A 127 8.10 -14.24 -21.60
CA LEU A 127 6.66 -14.18 -21.89
C LEU A 127 6.34 -13.67 -23.31
N GLN A 128 7.08 -12.69 -23.81
CA GLN A 128 6.78 -12.07 -25.10
C GLN A 128 7.40 -12.81 -26.30
N THR A 129 8.58 -13.39 -26.14
CA THR A 129 9.37 -14.00 -27.23
C THR A 129 9.32 -15.53 -27.27
N ASP A 130 8.54 -16.18 -26.39
CA ASP A 130 8.55 -17.64 -26.19
C ASP A 130 9.96 -18.20 -25.91
N GLY A 131 10.79 -17.37 -25.25
CA GLY A 131 12.16 -17.69 -24.90
C GLY A 131 12.25 -18.70 -23.76
N VAL A 132 13.40 -19.39 -23.65
CA VAL A 132 13.69 -20.31 -22.54
C VAL A 132 14.90 -19.79 -21.79
N GLU A 133 14.73 -19.51 -20.49
CA GLU A 133 15.82 -19.14 -19.59
C GLU A 133 15.93 -20.09 -18.40
N THR A 134 17.17 -20.32 -17.97
CA THR A 134 17.46 -21.14 -16.80
C THR A 134 17.43 -20.30 -15.52
N LEU A 135 17.14 -20.94 -14.38
CA LEU A 135 17.17 -20.24 -13.09
C LEU A 135 18.57 -19.72 -12.77
N GLU A 136 19.59 -20.46 -13.20
CA GLU A 136 20.99 -20.09 -13.05
C GLU A 136 21.25 -18.74 -13.73
N HIS A 137 20.79 -18.56 -14.97
CA HIS A 137 20.96 -17.31 -15.70
C HIS A 137 20.20 -16.15 -15.05
N VAL A 138 18.93 -16.38 -14.67
CA VAL A 138 18.11 -15.39 -13.94
C VAL A 138 18.77 -14.99 -12.60
N HIS A 139 19.38 -15.96 -11.92
CA HIS A 139 20.10 -15.73 -10.68
C HIS A 139 21.42 -14.97 -10.89
N GLU A 140 22.16 -15.25 -11.97
CA GLU A 140 23.34 -14.48 -12.36
C GLU A 140 23.00 -13.02 -12.67
N LEU A 141 21.94 -12.79 -13.43
CA LEU A 141 21.42 -11.44 -13.69
C LEU A 141 21.05 -10.72 -12.40
N TYR A 142 20.35 -11.41 -11.49
CA TYR A 142 19.99 -10.86 -10.19
C TYR A 142 21.23 -10.50 -9.37
N GLN A 143 22.26 -11.36 -9.36
CA GLN A 143 23.52 -11.08 -8.68
C GLN A 143 24.29 -9.92 -9.31
N ALA A 144 24.27 -9.80 -10.64
CA ALA A 144 24.89 -8.68 -11.35
C ALA A 144 24.24 -7.35 -10.95
N GLN A 145 22.90 -7.30 -10.94
CA GLN A 145 22.14 -6.12 -10.50
C GLN A 145 22.42 -5.75 -9.03
N MET A 146 22.57 -6.75 -8.16
CA MET A 146 22.90 -6.51 -6.76
C MET A 146 24.33 -5.97 -6.56
N LYS A 147 25.29 -6.42 -7.38
CA LYS A 147 26.67 -5.94 -7.37
C LYS A 147 26.78 -4.50 -7.90
N GLU A 148 26.06 -4.19 -8.97
CA GLU A 148 26.01 -2.82 -9.54
C GLU A 148 25.49 -1.80 -8.51
N ASN A 149 24.62 -2.23 -7.61
CA ASN A 149 24.06 -1.39 -6.54
C ASN A 149 24.87 -1.41 -5.22
N ASN A 150 26.14 -1.81 -5.26
CA ASN A 150 27.11 -1.75 -4.13
C ASN A 150 26.75 -2.56 -2.87
N LEU A 151 26.01 -3.67 -2.99
CA LEU A 151 25.84 -4.64 -1.90
C LEU A 151 26.96 -5.69 -1.94
N SER A 152 28.16 -5.31 -1.50
CA SER A 152 29.38 -6.14 -1.58
C SER A 152 29.43 -7.33 -0.61
N ASP A 153 28.64 -7.31 0.48
CA ASP A 153 28.58 -8.39 1.48
C ASP A 153 27.50 -9.45 1.19
N TYR A 154 27.07 -9.55 -0.06
CA TYR A 154 25.94 -10.40 -0.43
C TYR A 154 26.31 -11.89 -0.47
N ASN A 155 25.72 -12.69 0.44
CA ASN A 155 25.90 -14.14 0.51
C ASN A 155 25.26 -14.85 -0.71
N PRO A 156 26.07 -15.47 -1.60
CA PRO A 156 25.59 -16.06 -2.85
C PRO A 156 24.74 -17.33 -2.66
N LYS A 157 24.82 -17.99 -1.50
CA LYS A 157 24.05 -19.22 -1.22
C LYS A 157 22.70 -18.96 -0.56
N TYR A 158 22.53 -17.80 0.10
CA TYR A 158 21.39 -17.54 0.97
C TYR A 158 20.06 -17.30 0.24
N LYS A 159 20.06 -17.06 -1.09
CA LYS A 159 18.87 -16.52 -1.77
C LYS A 159 18.44 -17.17 -3.07
N GLN A 160 19.06 -18.25 -3.56
CA GLN A 160 18.50 -18.97 -4.71
C GLN A 160 17.08 -19.50 -4.41
N LEU A 161 16.87 -20.00 -3.18
CA LEU A 161 15.55 -20.42 -2.70
C LEU A 161 14.59 -19.23 -2.51
N PHE A 162 15.09 -18.07 -2.09
CA PHE A 162 14.29 -16.85 -1.92
C PHE A 162 13.80 -16.29 -3.26
N LEU A 163 14.70 -16.16 -4.24
CA LEU A 163 14.37 -15.73 -5.59
C LEU A 163 13.36 -16.69 -6.22
N LYS A 164 13.60 -18.00 -6.08
CA LYS A 164 12.67 -19.06 -6.48
C LYS A 164 11.27 -18.88 -5.88
N ASN A 165 11.18 -18.69 -4.56
CA ASN A 165 9.89 -18.52 -3.89
C ASN A 165 9.18 -17.21 -4.28
N LYS A 166 9.92 -16.14 -4.54
CA LYS A 166 9.34 -14.89 -5.01
C LYS A 166 8.79 -15.00 -6.43
N LEU A 167 9.55 -15.61 -7.35
CA LEU A 167 9.11 -15.83 -8.73
C LEU A 167 7.87 -16.75 -8.79
N SER A 168 7.84 -17.81 -7.98
CA SER A 168 6.69 -18.72 -7.95
C SER A 168 5.41 -18.06 -7.45
N VAL A 169 5.52 -17.11 -6.51
CA VAL A 169 4.37 -16.30 -6.05
C VAL A 169 3.95 -15.29 -7.12
N ARG A 170 4.91 -14.63 -7.79
CA ARG A 170 4.63 -13.56 -8.76
C ARG A 170 3.91 -14.06 -10.01
N TYR A 171 4.31 -15.23 -10.52
CA TYR A 171 3.83 -15.81 -11.77
C TYR A 171 2.95 -17.04 -11.53
N LYS A 172 2.32 -17.14 -10.36
CA LYS A 172 1.52 -18.30 -9.96
C LYS A 172 0.41 -18.62 -10.98
N ASP A 173 -0.18 -17.60 -11.57
CA ASP A 173 -1.31 -17.74 -12.50
C ASP A 173 -0.84 -17.91 -13.96
N ASP A 174 0.30 -17.32 -14.32
CA ASP A 174 0.89 -17.43 -15.67
C ASP A 174 1.66 -18.74 -15.89
N LEU A 175 2.09 -19.39 -14.80
CA LEU A 175 2.81 -20.65 -14.81
C LEU A 175 1.86 -21.83 -14.54
N CYS A 176 1.27 -22.38 -15.60
CA CYS A 176 0.42 -23.57 -15.50
C CYS A 176 1.13 -24.72 -14.74
N CYS A 177 0.42 -25.25 -13.74
CA CYS A 177 0.90 -25.96 -12.56
C CYS A 177 1.67 -27.31 -12.73
N ASN A 178 2.16 -27.70 -13.92
CA ASN A 178 2.83 -29.01 -14.10
C ASN A 178 4.27 -28.97 -14.62
N LEU A 179 4.74 -27.85 -15.19
CA LEU A 179 6.12 -27.75 -15.70
C LEU A 179 7.14 -27.27 -14.65
N LEU A 180 6.67 -26.62 -13.58
CA LEU A 180 7.52 -26.30 -12.42
C LEU A 180 7.98 -27.56 -11.67
N LEU A 181 7.15 -28.59 -11.50
CA LEU A 181 7.53 -29.69 -10.60
C LEU A 181 8.57 -30.65 -11.19
N ILE A 182 8.57 -30.84 -12.52
CA ILE A 182 9.52 -31.75 -13.20
C ILE A 182 10.85 -31.02 -13.48
N ALA A 183 10.81 -29.71 -13.75
CA ALA A 183 11.98 -28.90 -14.07
C ALA A 183 12.80 -28.53 -12.81
N PHE A 184 12.13 -28.28 -11.68
CA PHE A 184 12.79 -27.82 -10.45
C PHE A 184 13.55 -28.89 -9.67
N HIS A 185 13.38 -30.17 -9.99
CA HIS A 185 14.17 -31.27 -9.40
C HIS A 185 15.50 -31.50 -10.13
N LEU A 186 15.71 -30.89 -11.30
CA LEU A 186 16.85 -31.14 -12.18
C LEU A 186 17.80 -29.94 -12.36
N SER A 187 17.64 -28.87 -11.56
CA SER A 187 18.40 -27.61 -11.75
C SER A 187 18.26 -27.02 -13.16
N ILE A 188 17.11 -27.25 -13.81
CA ILE A 188 16.76 -26.66 -15.09
C ILE A 188 15.33 -26.21 -14.96
N ILE A 189 15.08 -24.92 -14.72
CA ILE A 189 13.75 -24.41 -14.99
C ILE A 189 13.64 -24.26 -16.51
N LYS A 190 12.91 -25.14 -17.18
CA LYS A 190 12.32 -24.79 -18.48
C LYS A 190 10.97 -24.15 -18.19
N LEU A 191 10.94 -22.82 -18.21
CA LEU A 191 9.69 -22.06 -18.16
C LEU A 191 9.00 -22.24 -19.51
N TYR A 192 8.06 -23.17 -19.58
CA TYR A 192 7.21 -23.33 -20.75
C TYR A 192 5.96 -22.46 -20.55
N PHE A 193 5.97 -21.27 -21.15
CA PHE A 193 4.80 -20.41 -21.19
C PHE A 193 4.00 -20.70 -22.44
N ARG A 194 3.02 -21.60 -22.31
CA ARG A 194 2.06 -21.81 -23.40
C ARG A 194 0.98 -20.74 -23.28
N LYS A 195 0.94 -19.78 -24.21
CA LYS A 195 -0.23 -18.91 -24.40
C LYS A 195 -1.46 -19.80 -24.57
N ILE A 196 -2.43 -19.67 -23.66
CA ILE A 196 -3.80 -20.19 -23.84
C ILE A 196 -4.53 -19.27 -24.81
#